data_AF-A0A7Y1UBG9-F1
#
_entry.id   AF-A0A7Y1UBG9-F1
#
_cell.length_a   1.000
_cell.length_b   1.000
_cell.length_c   1.000
_cell.angle_alpha   90.00
_cell.angle_beta   90.00
_cell.angle_gamma   90.00
#
_symmetry.space_group_name_H-M   'P 1'
#
loop_
_entity.id
_entity.type
_entity.pdbx_description
1 polymer ?
#
loop_
_entity_poly.entity_id
_entity_poly.type
_entity_poly.pdbx_seq_one_letter_code
_entity_poly.pdbx_strand_id
1 'polypeptide(L)'
;MNSKTLYRIGIAGVVLFVLATVLAHLQMTRFYPMSQYISESFALGTPYGSYLRYLGILPSGILITLFTFKIPNLIEDYSPAKWGFYLFAIFYGLGTVLVAFFPCEMGCSRGRSDIGTLQMMHNAFGMLTYFVSPFALVLIGTKL
;
A
#
# COMPACT_ATOMS: atom_id res chain seq x y z
N MET A 1 -10.11 -7.70 20.10
CA MET A 1 -10.28 -8.57 18.92
C MET A 1 -9.51 -9.85 19.17
N ASN A 2 -10.10 -11.02 18.93
CA ASN A 2 -9.40 -12.29 19.12
C ASN A 2 -8.27 -12.44 18.08
N SER A 3 -7.15 -13.06 18.45
CA SER A 3 -6.01 -13.40 17.60
C SER A 3 -6.43 -14.12 16.31
N LYS A 4 -7.45 -14.99 16.34
CA LYS A 4 -7.98 -15.66 15.13
C LYS A 4 -8.55 -14.67 14.12
N THR A 5 -9.28 -13.66 14.58
CA THR A 5 -9.86 -12.62 13.72
C THR A 5 -8.76 -11.72 13.17
N LEU A 6 -7.78 -11.35 14.01
CA LEU A 6 -6.63 -10.54 13.61
C LEU A 6 -5.83 -11.21 12.49
N TYR A 7 -5.52 -12.49 12.66
CA TYR A 7 -4.84 -13.30 11.65
C TYR A 7 -5.59 -13.32 10.30
N ARG A 8 -6.92 -13.53 10.34
CA ARG A 8 -7.76 -13.52 9.12
C ARG A 8 -7.76 -12.17 8.42
N ILE A 9 -7.80 -11.06 9.18
CA ILE A 9 -7.74 -9.70 8.63
C ILE A 9 -6.40 -9.46 7.92
N GLY A 10 -5.29 -9.86 8.53
CA GLY A 10 -3.96 -9.75 7.92
C GLY A 10 -3.87 -10.51 6.60
N ILE A 11 -4.29 -11.77 6.58
CA ILE A 11 -4.30 -12.58 5.35
C ILE A 11 -5.23 -12.00 4.29
N ALA A 12 -6.46 -11.64 4.67
CA ALA A 12 -7.42 -11.07 3.74
C ALA A 12 -6.90 -9.77 3.10
N GLY A 13 -6.24 -8.91 3.88
CA GLY A 13 -5.62 -7.69 3.37
C GLY A 13 -4.56 -7.97 2.31
N VAL A 14 -3.60 -8.86 2.61
CA VAL A 14 -2.53 -9.22 1.66
C VAL A 14 -3.07 -9.93 0.41
N VAL A 15 -3.99 -10.88 0.57
CA VAL A 15 -4.59 -11.59 -0.57
C VAL A 15 -5.32 -10.60 -1.47
N LEU A 16 -6.09 -9.67 -0.89
CA LEU A 16 -6.81 -8.67 -1.66
C LEU A 16 -5.88 -7.71 -2.39
N PHE A 17 -4.77 -7.30 -1.76
CA PHE A 17 -3.72 -6.52 -2.41
C PHE A 17 -3.18 -7.25 -3.65
N VAL A 18 -2.71 -8.48 -3.46
CA VAL A 18 -2.08 -9.29 -4.51
C VAL A 18 -3.06 -9.53 -5.65
N LEU A 19 -4.30 -9.91 -5.36
CA LEU A 19 -5.33 -10.11 -6.38
C LEU A 19 -5.61 -8.83 -7.16
N ALA A 20 -5.78 -7.69 -6.47
CA ALA A 20 -6.03 -6.41 -7.12
C ALA A 20 -4.86 -6.01 -8.03
N THR A 21 -3.63 -6.19 -7.58
CA THR A 21 -2.42 -5.94 -8.37
C THR A 21 -2.34 -6.86 -9.58
N VAL A 22 -2.51 -8.18 -9.42
CA VAL A 22 -2.47 -9.12 -10.55
C VAL A 22 -3.55 -8.79 -11.59
N LEU A 23 -4.78 -8.54 -11.16
CA LEU A 23 -5.88 -8.17 -12.04
C LEU A 23 -5.62 -6.84 -12.77
N ALA A 24 -5.04 -5.85 -12.08
CA ALA A 24 -4.68 -4.56 -12.68
C ALA A 24 -3.63 -4.69 -13.79
N HIS A 25 -2.73 -5.66 -13.68
CA HIS A 25 -1.74 -5.94 -14.72
C HIS A 25 -2.33 -6.73 -15.89
N LEU A 26 -3.18 -7.73 -15.63
CA LEU A 26 -3.76 -8.58 -16.69
C LEU A 26 -4.61 -7.82 -17.72
N GLN A 27 -5.19 -6.69 -17.32
CA GLN A 27 -5.99 -5.83 -18.21
C GLN A 27 -5.16 -4.87 -19.07
N MET A 28 -3.85 -4.75 -18.83
CA MET A 28 -2.98 -3.88 -19.62
C MET A 28 -2.45 -4.63 -20.85
N THR A 29 -2.66 -4.09 -22.05
CA THR A 29 -2.22 -4.72 -23.30
C THR A 29 -0.70 -4.72 -23.49
N ARG A 30 0.04 -3.81 -22.84
CA ARG A 30 1.50 -3.71 -22.89
C ARG A 30 2.08 -3.19 -21.57
N PHE A 31 2.11 -4.04 -20.55
CA PHE A 31 2.82 -3.74 -19.31
C PHE A 31 4.27 -4.24 -19.35
N TYR A 32 5.22 -3.37 -19.03
CA TYR A 32 6.64 -3.70 -18.91
C TYR A 32 7.09 -3.50 -17.45
N PRO A 33 7.24 -4.58 -16.66
CA PRO A 33 7.58 -4.49 -15.23
C PRO A 33 8.87 -3.73 -14.93
N MET A 34 9.81 -3.72 -15.88
CA MET A 34 11.11 -3.06 -15.73
C MET A 34 11.07 -1.55 -15.97
N SER A 35 10.01 -1.03 -16.60
CA SER A 35 9.92 0.39 -16.96
C SER A 35 8.72 1.10 -16.35
N GLN A 36 7.73 0.36 -15.84
CA GLN A 36 6.48 0.90 -15.31
C GLN A 36 6.29 0.60 -13.83
N TYR A 37 5.69 1.56 -13.12
CA TYR A 37 5.34 1.39 -11.71
C TYR A 37 4.01 0.63 -11.56
N ILE A 38 3.86 -0.10 -10.45
CA ILE A 38 2.59 -0.73 -10.08
C ILE A 38 1.45 0.29 -10.09
N SER A 39 1.71 1.52 -9.63
CA SER A 39 0.70 2.59 -9.58
C SER A 39 0.17 3.01 -10.94
N GLU A 40 0.91 2.80 -12.04
CA GLU A 40 0.44 3.06 -13.41
C GLU A 40 -0.70 2.13 -13.81
N SER A 41 -0.72 0.89 -13.30
CA SER A 41 -1.81 -0.07 -13.57
C SER A 41 -3.15 0.35 -12.96
N PHE A 42 -3.12 1.25 -11.98
CA PHE A 42 -4.27 1.82 -11.29
C PHE A 42 -4.55 3.28 -11.68
N ALA A 43 -3.85 3.81 -12.68
CA ALA A 43 -3.93 5.22 -13.04
C ALA A 43 -5.32 5.65 -13.55
N LEU A 44 -5.58 6.96 -13.53
CA LEU A 44 -6.81 7.52 -14.07
C LEU A 44 -6.95 7.22 -15.56
N GLY A 45 -8.05 6.57 -15.95
CA GLY A 45 -8.34 6.20 -17.33
C GLY A 45 -7.84 4.82 -17.75
N THR A 46 -7.23 4.03 -16.85
CA THR A 46 -7.01 2.61 -17.12
C THR A 46 -8.32 1.83 -17.09
N PRO A 47 -8.45 0.73 -17.87
CA PRO A 47 -9.59 -0.18 -17.78
C PRO A 47 -9.78 -0.60 -16.31
N TYR A 48 -11.02 -0.63 -15.83
CA TYR A 48 -11.40 -1.01 -14.45
C TYR A 48 -10.57 -0.40 -13.29
N GLY A 49 -9.73 0.61 -13.53
CA GLY A 49 -8.76 1.08 -12.54
C GLY A 49 -9.42 1.69 -11.30
N SER A 50 -10.58 2.31 -11.45
CA SER A 50 -11.40 2.78 -10.31
C SER A 50 -11.91 1.61 -9.47
N TYR A 51 -12.48 0.57 -10.09
CA TYR A 51 -12.97 -0.60 -9.38
C TYR A 51 -11.85 -1.31 -8.61
N LEU A 52 -10.70 -1.52 -9.24
CA LEU A 52 -9.57 -2.20 -8.60
C LEU A 52 -8.98 -1.38 -7.44
N ARG A 53 -9.00 -0.03 -7.53
CA ARG A 53 -8.62 0.84 -6.41
C ARG A 53 -9.61 0.76 -5.25
N TYR A 54 -10.89 0.95 -5.51
CA TYR A 54 -11.89 1.06 -4.43
C TYR A 54 -12.31 -0.29 -3.84
N LEU A 55 -12.27 -1.38 -4.62
CA LEU A 55 -12.65 -2.72 -4.15
C LEU A 55 -11.45 -3.60 -3.80
N GLY A 56 -10.25 -3.26 -4.28
CA GLY A 56 -9.02 -4.00 -4.03
C GLY A 56 -8.08 -3.26 -3.08
N ILE A 57 -7.42 -2.22 -3.60
CA ILE A 57 -6.33 -1.53 -2.90
C ILE A 57 -6.81 -0.82 -1.63
N LEU A 58 -7.93 -0.09 -1.69
CA LEU A 58 -8.49 0.63 -0.56
C LEU A 58 -8.84 -0.30 0.63
N PRO A 59 -9.69 -1.33 0.45
CA PRO A 59 -10.00 -2.27 1.54
C PRO A 59 -8.77 -3.05 1.99
N SER A 60 -7.86 -3.41 1.08
CA SER A 60 -6.57 -4.01 1.46
C SER A 60 -5.78 -3.11 2.41
N GLY A 61 -5.60 -1.83 2.07
CA GLY A 61 -4.89 -0.87 2.91
C GLY A 61 -5.52 -0.72 4.29
N ILE A 62 -6.86 -0.69 4.37
CA ILE A 62 -7.61 -0.65 5.64
C ILE A 62 -7.33 -1.91 6.47
N LEU A 63 -7.44 -3.11 5.86
CA LEU A 63 -7.21 -4.37 6.55
C LEU A 63 -5.76 -4.50 7.06
N ILE A 64 -4.78 -4.13 6.23
CA ILE A 64 -3.36 -4.12 6.59
C ILE A 64 -3.12 -3.15 7.75
N THR A 65 -3.68 -1.94 7.69
CA THR A 65 -3.59 -0.94 8.75
C THR A 65 -4.16 -1.46 10.06
N LEU A 66 -5.37 -2.02 10.03
CA LEU A 66 -6.02 -2.58 11.22
C LEU A 66 -5.22 -3.73 11.82
N PHE A 67 -4.66 -4.59 10.97
CA PHE A 67 -3.81 -5.69 11.41
C PHE A 67 -2.56 -5.16 12.13
N THR A 68 -1.79 -4.29 11.48
CA THR A 68 -0.51 -3.81 12.01
C THR A 68 -0.66 -2.88 13.21
N PHE A 69 -1.75 -2.12 13.34
CA PHE A 69 -2.02 -1.34 14.56
C PHE A 69 -2.36 -2.21 15.77
N LYS A 70 -2.89 -3.42 15.57
CA LYS A 70 -3.36 -4.27 16.67
C LYS A 70 -2.29 -5.22 17.20
N ILE A 71 -1.33 -5.62 16.37
CA ILE A 71 -0.22 -6.53 16.74
C ILE A 71 0.63 -6.01 17.93
N PRO A 72 0.97 -4.71 18.05
CA PRO A 72 1.73 -4.20 19.20
C PRO A 72 1.14 -4.51 20.59
N ASN A 73 -0.18 -4.77 20.67
CA ASN A 73 -0.84 -5.14 21.93
C ASN A 73 -0.59 -6.61 22.34
N LEU A 74 0.04 -7.40 21.47
CA LEU A 74 0.34 -8.82 21.66
C LEU A 74 1.85 -9.08 21.87
N ILE A 75 2.67 -8.03 21.82
CA ILE A 75 4.13 -8.08 21.91
C ILE A 75 4.58 -7.50 23.26
N GLU A 76 5.73 -7.94 23.77
CA GLU A 76 6.36 -7.41 24.98
C GLU A 76 6.55 -5.88 24.92
N ASP A 77 6.24 -5.18 26.02
CA ASP A 77 6.17 -3.71 26.06
C ASP A 77 7.47 -2.99 25.67
N TYR A 78 8.62 -3.59 25.93
CA TYR A 78 9.93 -3.03 25.61
C TYR A 78 10.47 -3.44 24.23
N SER A 79 9.71 -4.22 23.44
CA SER A 79 10.18 -4.64 22.12
C SER A 79 10.20 -3.46 21.13
N PRO A 80 11.34 -3.19 20.47
CA PRO A 80 11.42 -2.22 19.39
C PRO A 80 10.53 -2.57 18.18
N ALA A 81 10.10 -3.83 18.07
CA ALA A 81 9.17 -4.27 17.02
C ALA A 81 7.82 -3.54 17.07
N LYS A 82 7.36 -3.08 18.26
CA LYS A 82 6.13 -2.28 18.38
C LYS A 82 6.17 -1.03 17.50
N TRP A 83 7.30 -0.32 17.52
CA TRP A 83 7.51 0.87 16.70
C TRP A 83 7.54 0.54 15.22
N GLY A 84 8.15 -0.59 14.84
CA GLY A 84 8.11 -1.08 13.47
C GLY A 84 6.68 -1.32 12.97
N PHE A 85 5.83 -1.97 13.78
CA PHE A 85 4.42 -2.17 13.45
C PHE A 85 3.64 -0.85 13.31
N TYR A 86 3.85 0.13 14.20
CA TYR A 86 3.20 1.44 14.08
C TYR A 86 3.66 2.20 12.84
N LEU A 87 4.96 2.23 12.56
CA LEU A 87 5.49 2.85 11.35
C LEU A 87 4.94 2.18 10.09
N PHE A 88 4.87 0.85 10.07
CA PHE A 88 4.30 0.12 8.94
C PHE A 88 2.80 0.39 8.78
N ALA A 89 2.05 0.47 9.88
CA ALA A 89 0.63 0.81 9.84
C ALA A 89 0.36 2.20 9.24
N ILE A 90 1.17 3.20 9.62
CA ILE A 90 1.01 4.57 9.15
C ILE A 90 1.52 4.73 7.72
N PHE A 91 2.76 4.33 7.44
CA PHE A 91 3.39 4.66 6.16
C PHE A 91 3.07 3.66 5.05
N TYR A 92 2.86 2.38 5.37
CA TYR A 92 2.46 1.38 4.38
C TYR A 92 0.94 1.17 4.36
N GLY A 93 0.33 0.90 5.52
CA GLY A 93 -1.11 0.67 5.62
C GLY A 93 -1.94 1.88 5.18
N LEU A 94 -1.85 2.99 5.92
CA LEU A 94 -2.57 4.22 5.56
C LEU A 94 -2.03 4.82 4.26
N GLY A 95 -0.72 4.71 3.99
CA GLY A 95 -0.15 5.08 2.69
C GLY A 95 -0.88 4.43 1.52
N THR A 96 -1.15 3.12 1.61
CA THR A 96 -1.92 2.35 0.60
C THR A 96 -3.36 2.85 0.46
N VAL A 97 -4.00 3.24 1.57
CA VAL A 97 -5.33 3.87 1.56
C VAL A 97 -5.30 5.21 0.83
N LEU A 98 -4.32 6.05 1.13
CA LEU A 98 -4.20 7.40 0.57
C LEU A 98 -3.94 7.36 -0.94
N VAL A 99 -3.03 6.51 -1.42
CA VAL A 99 -2.76 6.39 -2.88
C VAL A 99 -3.93 5.81 -3.67
N ALA A 100 -4.90 5.15 -3.02
CA ALA A 100 -6.15 4.74 -3.66
C ALA A 100 -7.07 5.95 -3.93
N PHE A 101 -7.11 6.93 -3.02
CA PHE A 101 -7.83 8.19 -3.18
C PHE A 101 -7.12 9.20 -4.10
N PHE A 102 -5.79 9.22 -4.04
CA PHE A 102 -4.93 10.06 -4.87
C PHE A 102 -4.19 9.17 -5.88
N PRO A 103 -4.86 8.73 -6.96
CA PRO A 103 -4.26 7.85 -7.96
C PRO A 103 -3.20 8.55 -8.79
N CYS A 104 -2.36 7.74 -9.44
CA CYS A 104 -1.48 8.17 -10.50
C CYS A 104 -2.29 8.69 -11.71
N GLU A 105 -1.79 9.72 -12.38
CA GLU A 105 -2.33 10.23 -13.63
C GLU A 105 -1.79 9.43 -14.82
N MET A 106 -2.60 9.24 -15.87
CA MET A 106 -2.18 8.47 -17.03
C MET A 106 -1.03 9.15 -17.78
N GLY A 107 -0.03 8.36 -18.17
CA GLY A 107 1.16 8.87 -18.85
C GLY A 107 2.13 9.60 -17.93
N CYS A 108 2.03 9.42 -16.59
CA CYS A 108 2.91 9.97 -15.57
C CYS A 108 4.36 10.03 -16.06
N SER A 109 4.73 11.20 -16.57
CA SER A 109 5.97 11.40 -17.29
C SER A 109 7.06 11.73 -16.29
N ARG A 110 8.07 10.85 -16.23
CA ARG A 110 9.34 11.14 -15.58
C ARG A 110 9.89 12.46 -16.17
N GLY A 111 9.85 13.54 -15.40
CA GLY A 111 10.48 14.82 -15.76
C GLY A 111 9.61 15.88 -16.45
N ARG A 112 8.27 15.77 -16.43
CA ARG A 112 7.42 16.95 -16.76
C ARG A 112 7.33 17.91 -15.58
N SER A 113 7.31 19.21 -15.88
CA SER A 113 7.19 20.30 -14.91
C SER A 113 5.75 20.67 -14.54
N ASP A 114 4.77 20.20 -15.32
CA ASP A 114 3.32 20.42 -15.16
C ASP A 114 2.62 19.23 -14.50
N ILE A 115 3.14 18.77 -13.36
CA ILE A 115 2.56 17.65 -12.61
C ILE A 115 1.25 18.11 -11.95
N GLY A 116 0.16 17.37 -12.16
CA GLY A 116 -1.11 17.63 -11.48
C GLY A 116 -1.02 17.43 -9.95
N THR A 117 -1.86 18.13 -9.19
CA THR A 117 -1.87 18.03 -7.71
C THR A 117 -2.11 16.61 -7.22
N LEU A 118 -2.93 15.82 -7.92
CA LEU A 118 -3.17 14.41 -7.61
C LEU A 118 -1.88 13.59 -7.71
N GLN A 119 -1.13 13.77 -8.79
CA GLN A 119 0.15 13.11 -8.99
C GLN A 119 1.21 13.56 -7.99
N MET A 120 1.22 14.84 -7.59
CA MET A 120 2.11 15.33 -6.52
C MET A 120 1.82 14.64 -5.19
N MET A 121 0.54 14.54 -4.80
CA MET A 121 0.13 13.83 -3.58
C MET A 121 0.44 12.34 -3.66
N HIS A 122 0.15 11.70 -4.81
CA HIS A 122 0.49 10.30 -5.04
C HIS A 122 1.98 10.03 -4.87
N ASN A 123 2.83 10.85 -5.49
CA ASN A 123 4.28 10.72 -5.41
C ASN A 123 4.80 10.98 -3.99
N ALA A 124 4.24 11.96 -3.28
CA ALA A 124 4.63 12.25 -1.90
C ALA A 124 4.32 11.07 -0.96
N PHE A 125 3.10 10.53 -1.02
CA PHE A 125 2.74 9.36 -0.22
C PHE A 125 3.53 8.13 -0.63
N GLY A 126 3.69 7.88 -1.93
CA GLY A 126 4.50 6.78 -2.45
C GLY A 126 5.96 6.87 -1.96
N MET A 127 6.58 8.05 -2.04
CA MET A 127 7.93 8.29 -1.54
C MET A 127 8.04 7.99 -0.05
N LEU A 128 7.11 8.50 0.77
CA LEU A 128 7.09 8.23 2.21
C LEU A 128 6.95 6.73 2.50
N THR A 129 6.07 6.04 1.77
CA THR A 129 5.90 4.58 1.89
C THR A 129 7.20 3.86 1.55
N TYR A 130 7.83 4.14 0.40
CA TYR A 130 9.06 3.47 -0.01
C TYR A 130 10.26 3.81 0.88
N PHE A 131 10.31 5.02 1.43
CA PHE A 131 11.39 5.44 2.31
C PHE A 131 11.26 4.82 3.69
N VAL A 132 10.08 4.86 4.32
CA VAL A 132 9.91 4.46 5.73
C VAL A 132 9.67 2.96 5.89
N SER A 133 8.97 2.30 4.96
CA SER A 133 8.58 0.89 5.11
C SER A 133 9.76 -0.07 5.29
N PRO A 134 10.90 0.06 4.59
CA PRO A 134 12.07 -0.81 4.85
C PRO A 134 12.57 -0.71 6.28
N PHE A 135 12.66 0.49 6.85
CA PHE A 135 13.06 0.67 8.26
C PHE A 135 12.04 0.09 9.22
N ALA A 136 10.74 0.24 8.92
CA ALA A 136 9.67 -0.37 9.70
C ALA A 136 9.79 -1.90 9.71
N LEU A 137 10.07 -2.52 8.56
CA LEU A 137 10.28 -3.97 8.44
C LEU A 137 11.54 -4.45 9.19
N VAL A 138 12.64 -3.70 9.12
CA VAL A 138 13.85 -4.01 9.89
C VAL A 138 13.55 -3.98 11.40
N LEU A 139 12.82 -2.97 11.88
CA LEU A 139 12.40 -2.89 13.28
C LEU A 139 11.48 -4.05 13.68
N ILE A 140 10.51 -4.43 12.84
CA ILE A 140 9.66 -5.60 13.09
C ILE A 140 10.48 -6.90 13.21
N GLY A 141 11.54 -7.03 12.41
CA GLY A 141 12.44 -8.19 12.43
C GLY A 141 13.41 -8.23 13.62
N THR A 142 13.51 -7.15 14.41
CA THR A 142 14.22 -7.18 15.69
C THR A 142 13.41 -7.98 16.72
N LYS A 143 14.07 -8.49 17.77
CA LYS A 143 13.47 -9.41 18.77
C LYS A 143 12.00 -9.06 19.10
N LEU A 144 11.10 -9.93 18.66
CA LEU A 144 9.67 -9.93 18.98
C LEU A 144 9.45 -10.38 20.42
#